data_AF-A0A1Q9YFC7-F1
#
_entry.id   AF-A0A1Q9YFC7-F1
#
_cell.length_a   1.000
_cell.length_b   1.000
_cell.length_c   1.000
_cell.angle_alpha   90.00
_cell.angle_beta   90.00
_cell.angle_gamma   90.00
#
_symmetry.space_group_name_H-M   'P 1'
#
loop_
_entity.id
_entity.type
_entity.pdbx_description
1 polymer ?
#
loop_
_entity_poly.entity_id
_entity_poly.type
_entity_poly.pdbx_seq_one_letter_code
_entity_poly.pdbx_strand_id
1 'polypeptide(L)'
;MQKAQSEIEKAKEAKRKEEERKKQEEAKRKEEEARKKAEEEARGYETGITYDALARYPDDNFGQKVKFSGEVIQVMNEGDSVTIRLAVDQNYDTVLLATFNKDAMTKGNILEDDIITIYGTSMGDYTYESTFGQMITVPLISVAKIDQ
;
A
#
# COMPACT_ATOMS: atom_id res chain seq x y z
N MET A 1 49.20 -36.24 -6.86
CA MET A 1 48.27 -35.76 -5.82
C MET A 1 47.78 -34.33 -6.07
N GLN A 2 48.64 -33.34 -6.38
CA GLN A 2 48.22 -31.95 -6.66
C GLN A 2 47.20 -31.76 -7.81
N LYS A 3 47.29 -32.55 -8.89
CA LYS A 3 46.39 -32.44 -10.05
C LYS A 3 44.93 -32.78 -9.72
N ALA A 4 44.71 -33.79 -8.88
CA ALA A 4 43.38 -34.21 -8.43
C ALA A 4 42.73 -33.21 -7.46
N GLN A 5 43.53 -32.54 -6.62
CA GLN A 5 43.02 -31.47 -5.74
C GLN A 5 42.57 -30.24 -6.54
N SER A 6 43.32 -29.86 -7.59
CA SER A 6 42.97 -28.74 -8.47
C SER A 6 41.67 -28.95 -9.25
N GLU A 7 41.40 -30.18 -9.69
CA GLU A 7 40.17 -30.52 -10.42
C GLU A 7 38.93 -30.52 -9.50
N ILE A 8 39.07 -31.02 -8.26
CA ILE A 8 38.01 -30.98 -7.26
C ILE A 8 37.64 -29.54 -6.89
N GLU A 9 38.62 -28.65 -6.79
CA GLU A 9 38.39 -27.24 -6.44
C GLU A 9 37.70 -26.48 -7.58
N LYS A 10 38.13 -26.69 -8.82
CA LYS A 10 37.44 -26.15 -10.02
C LYS A 10 36.00 -26.66 -10.13
N ALA A 11 35.75 -27.93 -9.82
CA ALA A 11 34.39 -28.49 -9.86
C ALA A 11 33.49 -27.91 -8.75
N LYS A 12 34.04 -27.65 -7.55
CA LYS A 12 33.31 -26.98 -6.47
C LYS A 12 32.99 -25.52 -6.80
N GLU A 13 33.95 -24.79 -7.36
CA GLU A 13 33.75 -23.40 -7.77
C GLU A 13 32.72 -23.27 -8.90
N ALA A 14 32.77 -24.18 -9.89
CA ALA A 14 31.78 -24.23 -10.97
C ALA A 14 30.36 -24.50 -10.43
N LYS A 15 30.20 -25.47 -9.52
CA LYS A 15 28.91 -25.75 -8.86
C LYS A 15 28.39 -24.54 -8.07
N ARG A 16 29.27 -23.86 -7.31
CA ARG A 16 28.88 -22.68 -6.55
C ARG A 16 28.42 -21.53 -7.46
N LYS A 17 29.15 -21.26 -8.56
CA LYS A 17 28.75 -20.25 -9.55
C LYS A 17 27.43 -20.61 -10.23
N GLU A 18 27.19 -21.89 -10.50
CA GLU A 18 25.92 -22.34 -11.08
C GLU A 18 24.75 -22.20 -10.09
N GLU A 19 24.95 -22.54 -8.81
CA GLU A 19 23.95 -22.34 -7.75
C GLU A 19 23.66 -20.85 -7.51
N GLU A 20 24.69 -20.01 -7.47
CA GLU A 20 24.53 -18.55 -7.36
C GLU A 20 23.78 -17.98 -8.56
N ARG A 21 24.09 -18.44 -9.78
CA ARG A 21 23.36 -18.03 -11.00
C ARG A 21 21.90 -18.45 -10.96
N LYS A 22 21.61 -19.70 -10.55
CA LYS A 22 20.22 -20.20 -10.41
C LYS A 22 19.45 -19.40 -9.35
N LYS A 23 20.08 -19.09 -8.21
CA LYS A 23 19.46 -18.25 -7.16
C LYS A 23 19.18 -16.83 -7.65
N GLN A 24 20.10 -16.22 -8.40
CA GLN A 24 19.90 -14.89 -8.97
C GLN A 24 18.79 -14.89 -10.03
N GLU A 25 18.73 -15.92 -10.87
CA GLU A 25 17.69 -16.08 -11.89
C GLU A 25 16.30 -16.30 -11.26
N GLU A 26 16.22 -17.12 -10.21
CA GLU A 26 14.99 -17.32 -9.44
C GLU A 26 14.54 -16.04 -8.71
N ALA A 27 15.46 -15.30 -8.10
CA ALA A 27 15.15 -14.03 -7.45
C ALA A 27 14.62 -12.99 -8.45
N LYS A 28 15.28 -12.84 -9.60
CA LYS A 28 14.82 -11.94 -10.67
C LYS A 28 13.44 -12.33 -11.21
N ARG A 29 13.18 -13.63 -11.38
CA ARG A 29 11.87 -14.12 -11.83
C ARG A 29 10.78 -13.80 -10.80
N LYS A 30 11.04 -14.03 -9.50
CA LYS A 30 10.10 -13.69 -8.42
C LYS A 30 9.83 -12.19 -8.35
N GLU A 31 10.87 -11.37 -8.52
CA GLU A 31 10.74 -9.91 -8.56
C GLU A 31 9.92 -9.45 -9.78
N GLU A 32 10.16 -10.00 -10.96
CA GLU A 32 9.39 -9.67 -12.16
C GLU A 32 7.91 -10.08 -12.04
N GLU A 33 7.64 -11.26 -11.47
CA GLU A 33 6.28 -11.75 -11.22
C GLU A 33 5.54 -10.90 -10.18
N ALA A 34 6.22 -10.53 -9.09
CA ALA A 34 5.69 -9.59 -8.10
C ALA A 34 5.41 -8.21 -8.71
N ARG A 35 6.31 -7.70 -9.57
CA ARG A 35 6.13 -6.42 -10.26
C ARG A 35 4.94 -6.45 -11.22
N LYS A 36 4.79 -7.52 -12.02
CA LYS A 36 3.65 -7.70 -12.94
C LYS A 36 2.33 -7.74 -12.18
N LYS A 37 2.28 -8.48 -11.07
CA LYS A 37 1.08 -8.56 -10.22
C LYS A 37 0.73 -7.20 -9.60
N ALA A 38 1.72 -6.48 -9.09
CA ALA A 38 1.52 -5.14 -8.56
C ALA A 38 1.03 -4.14 -9.62
N GLU A 39 1.52 -4.26 -10.87
CA GLU A 39 1.08 -3.41 -11.98
C GLU A 39 -0.37 -3.72 -12.40
N GLU A 40 -0.75 -4.99 -12.46
CA GLU A 40 -2.13 -5.41 -12.75
C GLU A 40 -3.10 -4.95 -11.66
N GLU A 41 -2.70 -5.07 -10.41
CA GLU A 41 -3.49 -4.63 -9.27
C GLU A 41 -3.66 -3.10 -9.26
N ALA A 42 -2.59 -2.35 -9.51
CA ALA A 42 -2.63 -0.89 -9.62
C ALA A 42 -3.61 -0.42 -10.71
N ARG A 43 -3.65 -1.09 -11.87
CA ARG A 43 -4.63 -0.78 -12.93
C ARG A 43 -6.08 -0.93 -12.47
N GLY A 44 -6.35 -1.84 -11.53
CA GLY A 44 -7.68 -2.02 -10.95
C GLY A 44 -8.17 -0.84 -10.09
N TYR A 45 -7.28 0.09 -9.73
CA TYR A 45 -7.59 1.28 -8.94
C TYR A 45 -7.65 2.58 -9.76
N GLU A 46 -7.31 2.54 -11.06
CA GLU A 46 -7.43 3.68 -11.97
C GLU A 46 -8.89 3.87 -12.44
N THR A 47 -9.82 3.95 -11.48
CA THR A 47 -11.26 4.04 -11.74
C THR A 47 -11.73 5.45 -12.12
N GLY A 48 -10.92 6.47 -11.83
CA GLY A 48 -11.27 7.88 -12.05
C GLY A 48 -12.28 8.44 -11.05
N ILE A 49 -12.64 7.66 -10.01
CA ILE A 49 -13.51 8.13 -8.92
C ILE A 49 -12.79 9.20 -8.12
N THR A 50 -13.41 10.38 -8.01
CA THR A 50 -12.85 11.54 -7.30
C THR A 50 -13.36 11.60 -5.86
N TYR A 51 -12.74 12.44 -5.04
CA TYR A 51 -13.23 12.76 -3.70
C TYR A 51 -14.69 13.24 -3.75
N ASP A 52 -14.97 14.19 -4.64
CA ASP A 52 -16.32 14.76 -4.81
C ASP A 52 -17.36 13.70 -5.16
N ALA A 53 -16.99 12.70 -5.99
CA ALA A 53 -17.90 11.61 -6.32
C ALA A 53 -18.25 10.79 -5.06
N LEU A 54 -17.25 10.47 -4.23
CA LEU A 54 -17.48 9.76 -2.96
C LEU A 54 -18.34 10.58 -2.00
N ALA A 55 -18.00 11.85 -1.79
CA ALA A 55 -18.68 12.70 -0.82
C ALA A 55 -20.11 13.09 -1.25
N ARG A 56 -20.39 13.15 -2.56
CA ARG A 56 -21.74 13.48 -3.08
C ARG A 56 -22.62 12.24 -3.25
N TYR A 57 -22.03 11.11 -3.61
CA TYR A 57 -22.74 9.88 -3.96
C TYR A 57 -22.11 8.67 -3.25
N PRO A 58 -22.14 8.64 -1.90
CA PRO A 58 -21.47 7.59 -1.12
C PRO A 58 -22.03 6.20 -1.41
N ASP A 59 -23.35 6.08 -1.60
CA ASP A 59 -24.02 4.80 -1.90
C ASP A 59 -23.67 4.28 -3.30
N ASP A 60 -23.61 5.16 -4.30
CA ASP A 60 -23.28 4.78 -5.69
C ASP A 60 -21.84 4.30 -5.83
N ASN A 61 -20.96 4.79 -4.96
CA ASN A 61 -19.54 4.44 -4.94
C ASN A 61 -19.19 3.38 -3.88
N PHE A 62 -20.15 2.90 -3.09
CA PHE A 62 -19.92 1.86 -2.11
C PHE A 62 -19.37 0.59 -2.77
N GLY A 63 -18.32 0.01 -2.19
CA GLY A 63 -17.67 -1.19 -2.72
C GLY A 63 -16.77 -0.95 -3.94
N GLN A 64 -16.67 0.28 -4.45
CA GLN A 64 -15.80 0.60 -5.57
C GLN A 64 -14.34 0.73 -5.15
N LYS A 65 -13.44 0.27 -6.02
CA LYS A 65 -11.99 0.47 -5.86
C LYS A 65 -11.63 1.92 -6.11
N VAL A 66 -10.79 2.48 -5.24
CA VAL A 66 -10.35 3.87 -5.30
C VAL A 66 -8.87 4.01 -4.98
N LYS A 67 -8.25 5.04 -5.56
CA LYS A 67 -6.89 5.47 -5.30
C LYS A 67 -6.89 6.94 -4.92
N PHE A 68 -6.29 7.27 -3.79
CA PHE A 68 -6.10 8.66 -3.37
C PHE A 68 -4.69 8.88 -2.86
N SER A 69 -4.12 10.03 -3.21
CA SER A 69 -2.87 10.53 -2.65
C SER A 69 -3.17 11.75 -1.78
N GLY A 70 -2.45 11.91 -0.69
CA GLY A 70 -2.71 13.01 0.22
C GLY A 70 -1.73 13.06 1.38
N GLU A 71 -1.95 14.06 2.23
CA GLU A 71 -1.19 14.28 3.46
C GLU A 71 -1.95 13.69 4.65
N VAL A 72 -1.22 12.96 5.51
CA VAL A 72 -1.78 12.39 6.73
C VAL A 72 -1.88 13.49 7.79
N ILE A 73 -3.11 13.86 8.15
CA ILE A 73 -3.35 14.96 9.11
C ILE A 73 -3.65 14.48 10.53
N GLN A 74 -3.90 13.18 10.70
CA GLN A 74 -4.13 12.57 12.00
C GLN A 74 -3.94 11.05 11.91
N VAL A 75 -3.28 10.45 12.90
CA VAL A 75 -3.12 8.99 13.02
C VAL A 75 -3.74 8.48 14.33
N MET A 76 -4.60 7.47 14.23
CA MET A 76 -5.21 6.78 15.37
C MET A 76 -4.84 5.29 15.31
N ASN A 77 -4.18 4.80 16.35
CA ASN A 77 -3.76 3.40 16.45
C ASN A 77 -4.63 2.66 17.47
N GLU A 78 -5.21 1.53 17.06
CA GLU A 78 -5.98 0.64 17.91
C GLU A 78 -5.54 -0.82 17.70
N GLY A 79 -4.67 -1.32 18.57
CA GLY A 79 -4.09 -2.65 18.42
C GLY A 79 -3.29 -2.78 17.12
N ASP A 80 -3.75 -3.63 16.21
CA ASP A 80 -3.17 -3.83 14.88
C ASP A 80 -3.89 -3.05 13.77
N SER A 81 -4.96 -2.32 14.11
CA SER A 81 -5.67 -1.42 13.22
C SER A 81 -5.12 -0.01 13.33
N VAL A 82 -5.02 0.66 12.18
CA VAL A 82 -4.64 2.05 12.04
C VAL A 82 -5.75 2.75 11.27
N THR A 83 -6.22 3.86 11.82
CA THR A 83 -7.14 4.76 11.14
C THR A 83 -6.48 6.11 10.99
N ILE A 84 -6.48 6.65 9.77
CA ILE A 84 -5.92 7.95 9.46
C ILE A 84 -6.98 8.88 8.90
N ARG A 85 -6.78 10.17 9.11
CA ARG A 85 -7.41 11.22 8.30
C ARG A 85 -6.42 11.65 7.24
N LEU A 86 -6.85 11.62 5.98
CA LEU A 86 -6.03 11.93 4.81
C LEU A 86 -6.62 13.16 4.12
N ALA A 87 -5.85 14.25 4.02
CA ALA A 87 -6.17 15.41 3.20
C ALA A 87 -5.80 15.11 1.74
N VAL A 88 -6.81 14.79 0.92
CA VAL A 88 -6.62 14.43 -0.49
C VAL A 88 -5.98 15.59 -1.22
N ASP A 89 -4.95 15.31 -2.01
CA ASP A 89 -4.19 16.31 -2.77
C ASP A 89 -3.68 17.49 -1.90
N GLN A 90 -3.39 17.23 -0.61
CA GLN A 90 -2.98 18.25 0.38
C GLN A 90 -4.03 19.37 0.60
N ASN A 91 -5.29 19.10 0.28
CA ASN A 91 -6.39 20.01 0.52
C ASN A 91 -7.15 19.62 1.78
N TYR A 92 -7.04 20.45 2.83
CA TYR A 92 -7.67 20.23 4.13
C TYR A 92 -9.20 20.32 4.11
N ASP A 93 -9.80 20.83 3.02
CA ASP A 93 -11.25 20.80 2.81
C ASP A 93 -11.74 19.44 2.28
N THR A 94 -10.83 18.58 1.78
CA THR A 94 -11.15 17.28 1.20
C THR A 94 -10.51 16.16 2.02
N VAL A 95 -11.16 15.81 3.13
CA VAL A 95 -10.64 14.79 4.06
C VAL A 95 -11.36 13.45 3.87
N LEU A 96 -10.57 12.39 3.75
CA LEU A 96 -11.03 11.00 3.81
C LEU A 96 -10.65 10.39 5.17
N LEU A 97 -11.47 9.46 5.65
CA LEU A 97 -11.08 8.53 6.69
C LEU A 97 -10.59 7.24 6.03
N ALA A 98 -9.39 6.78 6.37
CA ALA A 98 -8.83 5.55 5.82
C ALA A 98 -8.47 4.60 6.95
N THR A 99 -8.91 3.34 6.87
CA THR A 99 -8.64 2.31 7.87
C THR A 99 -7.94 1.10 7.25
N PHE A 100 -6.93 0.59 7.94
CA PHE A 100 -6.13 -0.56 7.51
C PHE A 100 -5.51 -1.28 8.69
N ASN A 101 -5.15 -2.54 8.48
CA ASN A 101 -4.27 -3.25 9.39
C ASN A 101 -2.80 -2.87 9.12
N LYS A 102 -1.95 -3.01 10.13
CA LYS A 102 -0.53 -2.63 10.04
C LYS A 102 0.25 -3.35 8.93
N ASP A 103 -0.22 -4.49 8.47
CA ASP A 103 0.36 -5.26 7.36
C ASP A 103 0.17 -4.61 5.98
N ALA A 104 -0.74 -3.64 5.85
CA ALA A 104 -0.89 -2.84 4.63
C ALA A 104 0.26 -1.84 4.41
N MET A 105 1.03 -1.54 5.45
CA MET A 105 2.22 -0.67 5.39
C MET A 105 3.43 -1.46 4.89
N THR A 106 4.16 -0.90 3.94
CA THR A 106 5.33 -1.56 3.33
C THR A 106 6.66 -1.08 3.91
N LYS A 107 6.66 0.06 4.59
CA LYS A 107 7.79 0.64 5.33
C LYS A 107 7.41 0.77 6.81
N GLY A 108 8.08 1.67 7.54
CA GLY A 108 7.80 1.94 8.95
C GLY A 108 6.40 2.52 9.19
N ASN A 109 6.15 2.96 10.41
CA ASN A 109 4.88 3.59 10.79
C ASN A 109 4.60 4.83 9.94
N ILE A 110 3.32 5.06 9.66
CA ILE A 110 2.82 6.32 9.10
C ILE A 110 2.69 7.34 10.22
N LEU A 111 3.22 8.53 9.99
CA LEU A 111 3.15 9.67 10.89
C LEU A 111 2.28 10.77 10.30
N GLU A 112 1.92 11.75 11.12
CA GLU A 112 1.34 13.01 10.64
C GLU A 112 2.37 13.71 9.74
N ASP A 113 1.87 14.49 8.77
CA ASP A 113 2.61 15.16 7.70
C ASP A 113 3.21 14.23 6.61
N ASP A 114 3.05 12.91 6.72
CA ASP A 114 3.46 11.98 5.66
C ASP A 114 2.58 12.14 4.41
N ILE A 115 3.21 12.17 3.23
CA ILE A 115 2.51 12.11 1.94
C ILE A 115 2.50 10.68 1.45
N ILE A 116 1.30 10.09 1.34
CA ILE A 116 1.12 8.69 0.96
C ILE A 116 0.10 8.53 -0.16
N THR A 117 0.10 7.36 -0.80
CA THR A 117 -0.97 6.93 -1.71
C THR A 117 -1.63 5.68 -1.15
N ILE A 118 -2.96 5.76 -0.98
CA ILE A 118 -3.79 4.64 -0.52
C ILE A 118 -4.52 3.99 -1.69
N TYR A 119 -4.62 2.67 -1.64
CA TYR A 119 -5.40 1.85 -2.57
C TYR A 119 -6.39 1.04 -1.75
N GLY A 120 -7.68 1.23 -2.00
CA GLY A 120 -8.70 0.67 -1.14
C GLY A 120 -10.08 0.61 -1.78
N THR A 121 -11.05 0.28 -0.94
CA THR A 121 -12.45 0.17 -1.32
C THR A 121 -13.23 1.25 -0.57
N SER A 122 -14.09 1.98 -1.27
CA SER A 122 -15.01 2.92 -0.62
C SER A 122 -16.06 2.16 0.19
N MET A 123 -16.29 2.62 1.41
CA MET A 123 -17.23 2.04 2.36
C MET A 123 -18.40 3.01 2.66
N GLY A 124 -18.63 3.97 1.78
CA GLY A 124 -19.61 5.04 1.98
C GLY A 124 -19.11 6.12 2.93
N ASP A 125 -20.02 6.74 3.67
CA ASP A 125 -19.71 7.80 4.62
C ASP A 125 -19.57 7.28 6.05
N TYR A 126 -18.76 7.98 6.84
CA TYR A 126 -18.60 7.75 8.26
C TYR A 126 -18.73 9.06 9.03
N THR A 127 -19.57 9.04 10.06
CA THR A 127 -19.80 10.19 10.94
C THR A 127 -19.17 9.96 12.31
N TYR A 128 -18.37 10.93 12.79
CA TYR A 128 -17.77 10.90 14.12
C TYR A 128 -17.85 12.26 14.82
N GLU A 129 -17.77 12.23 16.14
CA GLU A 129 -17.71 13.44 16.95
C GLU A 129 -16.27 13.98 16.98
N SER A 130 -16.10 15.24 16.59
CA SER A 130 -14.82 15.95 16.70
C SER A 130 -14.47 16.29 18.14
N THR A 131 -13.23 16.69 18.38
CA THR A 131 -12.77 17.16 19.71
C THR A 131 -13.55 18.37 20.23
N PHE A 132 -14.21 19.13 19.35
CA PHE A 132 -15.07 20.27 19.69
C PHE A 132 -16.56 19.90 19.83
N GLY A 133 -16.91 18.61 19.80
CA GLY A 133 -18.28 18.12 19.96
C GLY A 133 -19.17 18.24 18.72
N GLN A 134 -18.61 18.68 17.59
CA GLN A 134 -19.34 18.73 16.32
C GLN A 134 -19.25 17.39 15.61
N MET A 135 -20.37 16.91 15.07
CA MET A 135 -20.41 15.73 14.21
C MET A 135 -19.84 16.05 12.82
N ILE A 136 -18.84 15.30 12.39
CA ILE A 136 -18.19 15.40 11.09
C ILE A 136 -18.51 14.14 10.29
N THR A 137 -18.93 14.30 9.03
CA THR A 137 -19.15 13.19 8.10
C THR A 137 -18.14 13.29 6.97
N VAL A 138 -17.43 12.19 6.70
CA VAL A 138 -16.42 12.09 5.63
C VAL A 138 -16.51 10.72 4.95
N PRO A 139 -16.05 10.58 3.69
CA PRO A 139 -15.99 9.27 3.07
C PRO A 139 -14.98 8.36 3.77
N LEU A 140 -15.33 7.08 3.90
CA LEU A 140 -14.53 6.03 4.52
C LEU A 140 -13.95 5.09 3.47
N ILE A 141 -12.65 4.83 3.58
CA ILE A 141 -11.92 3.89 2.74
C ILE A 141 -11.37 2.74 3.57
N SER A 142 -11.69 1.50 3.19
CA SER A 142 -10.97 0.31 3.66
C SER A 142 -9.75 0.10 2.78
N VAL A 143 -8.56 0.31 3.34
CA VAL A 143 -7.30 0.34 2.60
C VAL A 143 -6.68 -1.06 2.57
N ALA A 144 -6.34 -1.50 1.36
CA ALA A 144 -5.71 -2.80 1.12
C ALA A 144 -4.18 -2.68 0.96
N LYS A 145 -3.70 -1.55 0.43
CA LYS A 145 -2.29 -1.29 0.17
C LYS A 145 -1.97 0.19 0.36
N ILE A 146 -0.78 0.46 0.88
CA ILE A 146 -0.23 1.81 1.00
C ILE A 146 1.12 1.89 0.31
N ASP A 147 1.29 2.91 -0.53
CA ASP A 147 2.59 3.33 -1.05
C ASP A 147 3.05 4.56 -0.25
N GLN A 148 4.11 4.35 0.55
CA GLN A 148 4.84 5.34 1.36
C GLN A 148 6.12 5.81 0.63
#